data_AF-A0AA37XC83-F1
#
_entry.id   AF-A0AA37XC83-F1
#
_cell.length_a   1.000
_cell.length_b   1.000
_cell.length_c   1.000
_cell.angle_alpha   90.00
_cell.angle_beta   90.00
_cell.angle_gamma   90.00
#
_symmetry.space_group_name_H-M   'P 1'
#
loop_
_entity.id
_entity.type
_entity.pdbx_description
1 polymer ?
#
loop_
_entity_poly.entity_id
_entity_poly.type
_entity_poly.pdbx_seq_one_letter_code
_entity_poly.pdbx_strand_id
1 'polypeptide(L)'
;MDVEKAHALQTEIAGNLYTVLRALGGERIVYLWARVSGESLAIGRLVAADGGESRPAMPRDLPSAFLELKRTMVHEQGGTWFSAEFTVTADGDFEVDYNYDRRIWFDGTEPFAPGSQPDDADWAAELELFPRVPEAVPAWLGGEAAPVAPEAAQVGTEPVVPTAAEHRSPVDEAEALLRAASEPPSASGPDEAALAAALAVRPPLPERLRGLAETSTWPPVLAKVVAETERALPTSTDPRRLEREVLDAVLAAALDLDAPTKRMWTELIDVADLPKPPRFGGGSGRMRQELTGAIEELVRAEVRGRLEA
;
A
#
# COMPACT_ATOMS: atom_id res chain seq x y z
N MET A 1 -23.35 -8.76 -1.32
CA MET A 1 -22.12 -9.50 -0.95
C MET A 1 -21.97 -10.72 -1.84
N ASP A 2 -20.81 -10.88 -2.46
CA ASP A 2 -20.43 -12.08 -3.21
C ASP A 2 -19.64 -13.01 -2.29
N VAL A 3 -20.30 -14.06 -1.77
CA VAL A 3 -19.75 -14.96 -0.74
C VAL A 3 -18.62 -15.82 -1.30
N GLU A 4 -18.75 -16.30 -2.54
CA GLU A 4 -17.74 -17.13 -3.19
C GLU A 4 -16.47 -16.34 -3.42
N LYS A 5 -16.59 -15.10 -3.93
CA LYS A 5 -15.46 -14.19 -4.08
C LYS A 5 -14.82 -13.83 -2.75
N ALA A 6 -15.61 -13.56 -1.71
CA ALA A 6 -15.08 -13.26 -0.37
C ALA A 6 -14.25 -14.44 0.18
N HIS A 7 -14.76 -15.67 0.03
CA HIS A 7 -14.05 -16.87 0.44
C HIS A 7 -12.76 -17.10 -0.36
N ALA A 8 -12.79 -16.85 -1.68
CA ALA A 8 -11.60 -16.94 -2.53
C ALA A 8 -10.51 -15.95 -2.08
N LEU A 9 -10.88 -14.70 -1.79
CA LEU A 9 -9.96 -13.67 -1.30
C LEU A 9 -9.42 -13.99 0.10
N GLN A 10 -10.25 -14.51 1.01
CA GLN A 10 -9.78 -15.00 2.31
C GLN A 10 -8.74 -16.12 2.15
N THR A 11 -9.00 -17.07 1.26
CA THR A 11 -8.08 -18.18 0.97
C THR A 11 -6.77 -17.69 0.37
N GLU A 12 -6.82 -16.73 -0.56
CA GLU A 12 -5.62 -16.10 -1.15
C GLU A 12 -4.77 -15.40 -0.09
N ILE A 13 -5.39 -14.57 0.76
CA ILE A 13 -4.71 -13.88 1.85
C ILE A 13 -4.07 -14.90 2.82
N ALA A 14 -4.83 -15.92 3.23
CA ALA A 14 -4.34 -16.97 4.10
C ALA A 14 -3.17 -17.74 3.47
N GLY A 15 -3.23 -18.06 2.17
CA GLY A 15 -2.14 -18.72 1.44
C GLY A 15 -0.86 -17.87 1.36
N ASN A 16 -1.00 -16.56 1.17
CA ASN A 16 0.12 -15.62 1.19
C ASN A 16 0.75 -15.53 2.59
N LEU A 17 -0.06 -15.46 3.65
CA LEU A 17 0.41 -15.46 5.03
C LEU A 17 1.06 -16.80 5.41
N TYR A 18 0.49 -17.93 4.96
CA TYR A 18 1.06 -19.26 5.15
C TYR A 18 2.43 -19.38 4.49
N THR A 19 2.61 -18.82 3.29
CA THR A 19 3.91 -18.79 2.61
C THR A 19 4.97 -18.08 3.46
N VAL A 20 4.62 -16.93 4.06
CA VAL A 20 5.52 -16.20 4.99
C VAL A 20 5.80 -17.03 6.24
N LEU A 21 4.77 -17.60 6.85
CA LEU A 21 4.87 -18.45 8.04
C LEU A 21 5.86 -19.60 7.82
N ARG A 22 5.70 -20.33 6.71
CA ARG A 22 6.56 -21.47 6.34
C ARG A 22 7.98 -21.05 6.02
N ALA A 23 8.16 -19.94 5.31
CA ALA A 23 9.49 -19.44 4.96
C ALA A 23 10.32 -19.05 6.21
N LEU A 24 9.64 -18.62 7.27
CA LEU A 24 10.28 -18.19 8.52
C LEU A 24 10.26 -19.25 9.63
N GLY A 25 9.65 -20.42 9.37
CA GLY A 25 9.59 -21.51 10.34
C GLY A 25 8.76 -21.20 11.58
N GLY A 26 7.70 -20.39 11.45
CA GLY A 26 6.79 -20.10 12.57
C GLY A 26 5.71 -21.16 12.77
N GLU A 27 5.12 -21.18 13.96
CA GLU A 27 3.93 -21.98 14.30
C GLU A 27 2.63 -21.26 13.96
N ARG A 28 2.63 -19.93 14.10
CA ARG A 28 1.45 -19.09 13.86
C ARG A 28 1.85 -17.72 13.35
N ILE A 29 1.08 -17.17 12.42
CA ILE A 29 1.16 -15.77 12.00
C ILE A 29 -0.19 -15.10 12.20
N VAL A 30 -0.18 -13.93 12.83
CA VAL A 30 -1.35 -13.08 13.02
C VAL A 30 -1.12 -11.80 12.23
N TYR A 31 -2.06 -11.45 11.36
CA TYR A 31 -1.99 -10.26 10.53
C TYR A 31 -3.26 -9.45 10.65
N LEU A 32 -3.16 -8.29 11.28
CA LEU A 32 -4.23 -7.31 11.35
C LEU A 32 -4.04 -6.26 10.28
N TRP A 33 -5.09 -6.01 9.51
CA TRP A 33 -5.14 -4.94 8.53
C TRP A 33 -6.36 -4.06 8.76
N ALA A 34 -6.16 -2.75 8.72
CA ALA A 34 -7.21 -1.74 8.79
C ALA A 34 -6.93 -0.64 7.77
N ARG A 35 -7.98 -0.07 7.22
CA ARG A 35 -7.88 1.08 6.32
C ARG A 35 -9.12 1.95 6.40
N VAL A 36 -8.92 3.25 6.46
CA VAL A 36 -9.96 4.27 6.37
C VAL A 36 -9.46 5.31 5.38
N SER A 37 -10.17 5.51 4.27
CA SER A 37 -9.75 6.47 3.24
C SER A 37 -8.29 6.24 2.78
N GLY A 38 -7.39 7.20 3.02
CA GLY A 38 -5.96 7.16 2.71
C GLY A 38 -5.08 6.54 3.78
N GLU A 39 -5.57 6.40 5.02
CA GLU A 39 -4.81 5.86 6.14
C GLU A 39 -4.97 4.34 6.25
N SER A 40 -3.86 3.64 6.45
CA SER A 40 -3.86 2.18 6.62
C SER A 40 -2.93 1.75 7.75
N LEU A 41 -3.37 0.77 8.52
CA LEU A 41 -2.59 0.09 9.53
C LEU A 41 -2.42 -1.37 9.14
N ALA A 42 -1.19 -1.88 9.27
CA ALA A 42 -0.87 -3.28 9.03
C ALA A 42 0.07 -3.76 10.14
N ILE A 43 -0.34 -4.78 10.89
CA ILE A 43 0.44 -5.34 12.00
C ILE A 43 0.58 -6.83 11.77
N GLY A 44 1.83 -7.26 11.54
CA GLY A 44 2.21 -8.65 11.45
C GLY A 44 2.92 -9.15 12.70
N ARG A 45 2.49 -10.28 13.23
CA ARG A 45 3.15 -11.00 14.33
C ARG A 45 3.34 -12.46 13.93
N LEU A 46 4.58 -12.93 13.98
CA LEU A 46 4.94 -14.34 13.80
C LEU A 46 5.34 -14.91 15.16
N VAL A 47 4.76 -16.04 15.52
CA VAL A 47 5.07 -16.80 16.74
C VAL A 47 5.85 -18.06 16.31
N ALA A 48 7.07 -18.20 16.82
CA ALA A 48 7.92 -19.37 16.61
C ALA A 48 7.55 -20.52 17.58
N ALA A 49 8.08 -21.72 17.32
CA ALA A 49 7.82 -22.92 18.12
C ALA A 49 8.29 -22.83 19.58
N ASP A 50 9.30 -22.01 19.84
CA ASP A 50 9.79 -21.72 21.18
C ASP A 50 8.98 -20.62 21.89
N GLY A 51 7.92 -20.11 21.26
CA GLY A 51 7.10 -19.00 21.74
C GLY A 51 7.68 -17.61 21.45
N GLY A 52 8.82 -17.52 20.75
CA GLY A 52 9.41 -16.25 20.36
C GLY A 52 8.52 -15.49 19.36
N GLU A 53 8.32 -14.20 19.59
CA GLU A 53 7.55 -13.34 18.69
C GLU A 53 8.45 -12.43 17.84
N SER A 54 8.09 -12.28 16.57
CA SER A 54 8.76 -11.35 15.65
C SER A 54 7.77 -10.66 14.72
N ARG A 55 8.20 -9.59 14.06
CA ARG A 55 7.41 -8.88 13.05
C ARG A 55 8.00 -9.14 11.67
N PRO A 56 7.41 -10.04 10.88
CA PRO A 56 7.97 -10.36 9.58
C PRO A 56 7.64 -9.26 8.56
N ALA A 57 8.47 -9.16 7.53
CA ALA A 57 8.12 -8.38 6.34
C ALA A 57 6.96 -9.07 5.61
N MET A 58 5.98 -8.29 5.16
CA MET A 58 4.78 -8.80 4.50
C MET A 58 4.85 -8.63 2.98
N PRO A 59 4.24 -9.54 2.21
CA PRO A 59 4.06 -9.38 0.78
C PRO A 59 3.42 -8.03 0.42
N ARG A 60 3.92 -7.40 -0.65
CA ARG A 60 3.52 -6.02 -1.04
C ARG A 60 2.11 -5.94 -1.61
N ASP A 61 1.57 -7.06 -2.05
CA ASP A 61 0.25 -7.24 -2.68
C ASP A 61 -0.88 -7.51 -1.69
N LEU A 62 -0.57 -7.97 -0.46
CA LEU A 62 -1.57 -8.19 0.59
C LEU A 62 -2.54 -7.01 0.78
N PRO A 63 -2.10 -5.74 0.87
CA PRO A 63 -3.03 -4.62 1.04
C PRO A 63 -4.08 -4.50 -0.06
N SER A 64 -3.76 -4.90 -1.30
CA SER A 64 -4.71 -4.90 -2.41
C SER A 64 -5.77 -5.99 -2.25
N ALA A 65 -5.36 -7.20 -1.87
CA ALA A 65 -6.28 -8.31 -1.59
C ALA A 65 -7.22 -7.99 -0.43
N PHE A 66 -6.71 -7.38 0.66
CA PHE A 66 -7.53 -6.92 1.77
C PHE A 66 -8.53 -5.83 1.36
N LEU A 67 -8.12 -4.88 0.53
CA LEU A 67 -9.02 -3.83 0.02
C LEU A 67 -10.13 -4.42 -0.87
N GLU A 68 -9.80 -5.42 -1.69
CA GLU A 68 -10.79 -6.12 -2.50
C GLU A 68 -11.75 -6.94 -1.64
N LEU A 69 -11.25 -7.61 -0.60
CA LEU A 69 -12.07 -8.33 0.37
C LEU A 69 -13.03 -7.36 1.08
N LYS A 70 -12.53 -6.20 1.53
CA LYS A 70 -13.32 -5.15 2.19
C LYS A 70 -14.48 -4.69 1.32
N ARG A 71 -14.24 -4.47 0.03
CA ARG A 71 -15.26 -4.09 -0.97
C ARG A 71 -16.25 -5.21 -1.26
N THR A 72 -15.79 -6.46 -1.27
CA THR A 72 -16.64 -7.63 -1.55
C THR A 72 -17.60 -7.92 -0.39
N MET A 73 -17.16 -7.64 0.84
CA MET A 73 -17.91 -7.88 2.08
C MET A 73 -18.80 -6.71 2.51
N VAL A 74 -19.10 -5.76 1.62
CA VAL A 74 -20.05 -4.69 1.93
C VAL A 74 -21.46 -5.28 2.08
N HIS A 75 -22.09 -4.97 3.21
CA HIS A 75 -23.48 -5.28 3.51
C HIS A 75 -24.34 -4.03 3.33
N GLU A 76 -25.54 -4.20 2.76
CA GLU A 76 -26.44 -3.09 2.41
C GLU A 76 -26.84 -2.22 3.61
N GLN A 77 -26.91 -2.81 4.81
CA GLN A 77 -27.31 -2.10 6.03
C GLN A 77 -26.14 -1.77 6.95
N GLY A 78 -25.11 -2.62 7.00
CA GLY A 78 -24.01 -2.51 7.97
C GLY A 78 -22.72 -1.89 7.44
N GLY A 79 -22.64 -1.56 6.15
CA GLY A 79 -21.40 -1.20 5.48
C GLY A 79 -20.42 -2.38 5.48
N THR A 80 -19.14 -2.10 5.70
CA THR A 80 -18.07 -3.13 5.76
C THR A 80 -17.28 -3.00 7.06
N TRP A 81 -16.39 -3.94 7.34
CA TRP A 81 -15.55 -3.96 8.53
C TRP A 81 -14.47 -2.85 8.54
N PHE A 82 -14.07 -2.41 9.75
CA PHE A 82 -13.00 -1.42 9.97
C PHE A 82 -11.60 -2.06 9.96
N SER A 83 -11.48 -3.26 10.53
CA SER A 83 -10.27 -4.08 10.46
C SER A 83 -10.61 -5.55 10.29
N ALA A 84 -9.68 -6.31 9.73
CA ALA A 84 -9.71 -7.76 9.65
C ALA A 84 -8.41 -8.31 10.24
N GLU A 85 -8.49 -9.31 11.11
CA GLU A 85 -7.36 -10.04 11.65
C GLU A 85 -7.38 -11.48 11.13
N PHE A 86 -6.32 -11.88 10.45
CA PHE A 86 -6.11 -13.25 10.00
C PHE A 86 -5.15 -13.95 10.94
N THR A 87 -5.54 -15.12 11.41
CA THR A 87 -4.65 -16.03 12.12
C THR A 87 -4.43 -17.25 11.25
N VAL A 88 -3.18 -17.55 10.89
CA VAL A 88 -2.80 -18.73 10.10
C VAL A 88 -1.81 -19.58 10.89
N THR A 89 -2.02 -20.89 10.90
CA THR A 89 -1.21 -21.86 11.65
C THR A 89 -0.29 -22.68 10.74
N ALA A 90 0.70 -23.36 11.34
CA ALA A 90 1.67 -24.17 10.60
C ALA A 90 1.04 -25.40 9.90
N ASP A 91 -0.13 -25.84 10.33
CA ASP A 91 -0.91 -26.92 9.71
C ASP A 91 -1.71 -26.46 8.47
N GLY A 92 -1.74 -25.14 8.22
CA GLY A 92 -2.45 -24.54 7.09
C GLY A 92 -3.87 -24.08 7.42
N ASP A 93 -4.35 -24.34 8.63
CA ASP A 93 -5.63 -23.81 9.11
C ASP A 93 -5.56 -22.30 9.31
N PHE A 94 -6.67 -21.61 9.01
CA PHE A 94 -6.80 -20.19 9.26
C PHE A 94 -8.16 -19.78 9.82
N GLU A 95 -8.15 -18.69 10.57
CA GLU A 95 -9.33 -18.01 11.12
C GLU A 95 -9.28 -16.53 10.75
N VAL A 96 -10.45 -15.90 10.59
CA VAL A 96 -10.58 -14.50 10.25
C VAL A 96 -11.57 -13.81 11.18
N ASP A 97 -11.09 -12.81 11.91
CA ASP A 97 -11.88 -11.96 12.79
C ASP A 97 -12.12 -10.59 12.15
N TYR A 98 -13.39 -10.20 12.05
CA TYR A 98 -13.80 -8.91 11.49
C TYR A 98 -14.27 -7.97 12.59
N ASN A 99 -13.73 -6.76 12.59
CA ASN A 99 -14.13 -5.72 13.51
C ASN A 99 -15.06 -4.72 12.80
N TYR A 100 -16.33 -4.73 13.15
CA TYR A 100 -17.34 -3.81 12.60
C TYR A 100 -17.66 -2.62 13.51
N ASP A 101 -17.14 -2.61 14.73
CA ASP A 101 -17.61 -1.70 15.78
C ASP A 101 -16.47 -1.08 16.60
N ARG A 102 -15.40 -1.79 16.93
CA ARG A 102 -14.34 -1.26 17.80
C ARG A 102 -13.51 -0.19 17.06
N ARG A 103 -13.25 0.93 17.72
CA ARG A 103 -12.38 2.00 17.18
C ARG A 103 -10.96 1.48 16.96
N ILE A 104 -10.38 1.82 15.80
CA ILE A 104 -8.98 1.57 15.46
C ILE A 104 -8.18 2.87 15.52
N TRP A 105 -6.97 2.77 16.05
CA TRP A 105 -5.98 3.84 16.10
C TRP A 105 -4.79 3.50 15.20
N PHE A 106 -4.25 4.47 14.47
CA PHE A 106 -3.40 4.24 13.29
C PHE A 106 -1.91 4.57 13.48
N ASP A 107 -1.50 5.13 14.62
CA ASP A 107 -0.10 5.48 14.93
C ASP A 107 0.68 4.42 15.71
N GLY A 108 0.05 3.31 16.07
CA GLY A 108 0.57 2.40 17.09
C GLY A 108 0.77 0.96 16.63
N THR A 109 1.38 0.17 17.52
CA THR A 109 1.45 -1.30 17.43
C THR A 109 0.34 -1.99 18.20
N GLU A 110 -0.47 -1.19 18.90
CA GLU A 110 -1.65 -1.58 19.65
C GLU A 110 -2.87 -0.93 18.97
N PRO A 111 -3.53 -1.62 18.04
CA PRO A 111 -4.55 -1.02 17.16
C PRO A 111 -5.78 -0.50 17.91
N PHE A 112 -5.93 -0.86 19.19
CA PHE A 112 -7.06 -0.53 20.02
C PHE A 112 -6.70 0.35 21.23
N ALA A 113 -5.44 0.76 21.35
CA ALA A 113 -5.00 1.73 22.35
C ALA A 113 -5.12 3.15 21.78
N PRO A 114 -5.57 4.15 22.57
CA PRO A 114 -5.69 5.53 22.09
C PRO A 114 -4.42 6.08 21.44
N GLY A 115 -4.60 6.75 20.31
CA GLY A 115 -3.52 7.27 19.47
C GLY A 115 -4.00 8.27 18.42
N SER A 116 -3.38 8.28 17.25
CA SER A 116 -3.82 9.05 16.10
C SER A 116 -5.01 8.37 15.45
N GLN A 117 -5.92 9.20 14.95
CA GLN A 117 -7.12 8.77 14.25
C GLN A 117 -7.21 9.49 12.92
N PRO A 118 -7.84 8.85 11.91
CA PRO A 118 -8.28 9.54 10.71
C PRO A 118 -9.16 10.73 11.11
N ASP A 119 -9.08 11.80 10.33
CA ASP A 119 -9.90 12.98 10.57
C ASP A 119 -11.37 12.76 10.17
N ASP A 120 -12.24 13.73 10.50
CA ASP A 120 -13.67 13.63 10.21
C ASP A 120 -13.95 13.52 8.70
N ALA A 121 -13.09 14.07 7.84
CA ALA A 121 -13.24 13.99 6.39
C ALA A 121 -12.90 12.59 5.88
N ASP A 122 -11.87 11.94 6.43
CA ASP A 122 -11.53 10.55 6.13
C ASP A 122 -12.66 9.59 6.53
N TRP A 123 -13.25 9.81 7.70
CA TRP A 123 -14.40 9.03 8.16
C TRP A 123 -15.66 9.27 7.32
N ALA A 124 -15.92 10.52 6.92
CA ALA A 124 -17.01 10.83 6.01
C ALA A 124 -16.82 10.14 4.65
N ALA A 125 -15.62 10.21 4.06
CA ALA A 125 -15.29 9.54 2.81
C ALA A 125 -15.43 8.01 2.90
N GLU A 126 -15.04 7.41 4.04
CA GLU A 126 -15.23 5.98 4.30
C GLU A 126 -16.71 5.59 4.32
N LEU A 127 -17.57 6.41 4.96
CA LEU A 127 -19.02 6.18 4.99
C LEU A 127 -19.71 6.44 3.65
N GLU A 128 -19.18 7.33 2.82
CA GLU A 128 -19.65 7.50 1.43
C GLU A 128 -19.35 6.25 0.58
N LEU A 129 -18.16 5.66 0.75
CA LEU A 129 -17.76 4.45 0.04
C LEU A 129 -18.44 3.19 0.58
N PHE A 130 -18.67 3.14 1.88
CA PHE A 130 -19.27 1.99 2.56
C PHE A 130 -20.43 2.45 3.46
N PRO A 131 -21.59 2.79 2.85
CA PRO A 131 -22.74 3.31 3.57
C PRO A 131 -23.22 2.38 4.68
N ARG A 132 -23.60 2.98 5.81
CA ARG A 132 -24.18 2.31 6.97
C ARG A 132 -25.52 2.95 7.29
N VAL A 133 -26.51 2.15 7.70
CA VAL A 133 -27.72 2.71 8.31
C VAL A 133 -27.35 3.38 9.65
N PRO A 134 -28.08 4.41 10.10
CA PRO A 134 -27.75 5.12 11.34
C PRO A 134 -27.54 4.20 12.55
N GLU A 135 -28.29 3.11 12.64
CA GLU A 135 -28.20 2.12 13.72
C GLU A 135 -26.92 1.26 13.67
N ALA A 136 -26.25 1.19 12.51
CA ALA A 136 -25.01 0.45 12.31
C ALA A 136 -23.77 1.35 12.33
N VAL A 137 -23.94 2.67 12.51
CA VAL A 137 -22.85 3.63 12.72
C VAL A 137 -22.44 3.55 14.18
N PRO A 138 -21.20 3.16 14.51
CA PRO A 138 -20.75 3.13 15.89
C PRO A 138 -20.80 4.51 16.53
N ALA A 139 -21.10 4.57 17.84
CA ALA A 139 -21.26 5.83 18.56
C ALA A 139 -20.01 6.73 18.48
N TRP A 140 -18.81 6.14 18.47
CA TRP A 140 -17.56 6.89 18.34
C TRP A 140 -17.33 7.55 16.97
N LEU A 141 -18.06 7.13 15.94
CA LEU A 141 -18.02 7.65 14.58
C LEU A 141 -19.08 8.76 14.35
N GLY A 142 -20.18 8.72 15.10
CA GLY A 142 -21.31 9.67 14.97
C GLY A 142 -21.19 10.97 15.78
N GLY A 143 -20.09 11.19 16.51
CA GLY A 143 -19.81 12.45 17.19
C GLY A 143 -20.45 12.64 18.59
N GLU A 144 -21.12 11.63 19.15
CA GLU A 144 -21.58 11.65 20.54
C GLU A 144 -20.72 10.69 21.36
N ALA A 145 -20.00 11.21 22.37
CA ALA A 145 -19.03 10.44 23.14
C ALA A 145 -19.66 9.15 23.70
N ALA A 146 -19.26 8.01 23.15
CA ALA A 146 -19.69 6.71 23.65
C ALA A 146 -19.10 6.48 25.06
N PRO A 147 -19.89 6.02 26.03
CA PRO A 147 -19.34 5.46 27.25
C PRO A 147 -18.54 4.22 26.87
N VAL A 148 -17.35 4.07 27.45
CA VAL A 148 -16.55 2.84 27.41
C VAL A 148 -17.43 1.68 27.90
N ALA A 149 -17.96 0.90 26.97
CA ALA A 149 -18.71 -0.31 27.29
C ALA A 149 -17.73 -1.42 27.72
N PRO A 150 -18.08 -2.22 28.74
CA PRO A 150 -17.20 -3.26 29.24
C PRO A 150 -17.17 -4.44 28.27
N GLU A 151 -15.99 -5.04 28.20
CA GLU A 151 -15.72 -6.35 27.64
C GLU A 151 -16.64 -7.42 28.27
N ALA A 152 -17.73 -7.81 27.57
CA ALA A 152 -18.35 -9.14 27.67
C ALA A 152 -19.47 -9.33 26.63
N ALA A 153 -19.52 -10.57 26.10
CA ALA A 153 -20.57 -11.21 25.30
C ALA A 153 -20.46 -11.11 23.77
N GLN A 154 -19.45 -11.81 23.23
CA GLN A 154 -19.63 -12.58 22.01
C GLN A 154 -20.86 -13.50 22.18
N VAL A 155 -21.95 -13.18 21.50
CA VAL A 155 -23.09 -14.09 21.37
C VAL A 155 -22.69 -15.13 20.32
N GLY A 156 -22.50 -16.37 20.78
CA GLY A 156 -22.12 -17.50 19.95
C GLY A 156 -23.05 -17.67 18.75
N THR A 157 -22.44 -17.63 17.57
CA THR A 157 -22.90 -18.46 16.47
C THR A 157 -22.02 -19.71 16.50
N GLU A 158 -22.67 -20.87 16.62
CA GLU A 158 -22.05 -22.19 16.65
C GLU A 158 -21.01 -22.35 15.51
N PRO A 159 -19.85 -22.98 15.78
CA PRO A 159 -18.94 -23.37 14.72
C PRO A 159 -19.56 -24.55 13.96
N VAL A 160 -19.98 -24.32 12.72
CA VAL A 160 -20.23 -25.41 11.77
C VAL A 160 -18.86 -25.99 11.41
N VAL A 161 -18.49 -27.09 12.07
CA VAL A 161 -17.35 -27.93 11.67
C VAL A 161 -17.70 -28.55 10.31
N PRO A 162 -16.97 -28.27 9.21
CA PRO A 162 -17.10 -29.08 8.01
C PRO A 162 -16.30 -30.36 8.24
N THR A 163 -17.02 -31.46 8.37
CA THR A 163 -16.47 -32.82 8.27
C THR A 163 -15.67 -33.00 6.98
N ALA A 164 -14.49 -33.61 7.13
CA ALA A 164 -13.54 -33.95 6.09
C ALA A 164 -14.17 -34.52 4.81
N ALA A 165 -13.94 -33.85 3.68
CA ALA A 165 -14.03 -34.41 2.35
C ALA A 165 -12.90 -33.86 1.47
N GLU A 166 -12.05 -34.80 1.06
CA GLU A 166 -10.89 -34.76 0.15
C GLU A 166 -10.83 -33.57 -0.83
N HIS A 167 -9.82 -32.71 -0.70
CA HIS A 167 -9.43 -31.72 -1.71
C HIS A 167 -8.04 -32.03 -2.28
N ARG A 168 -7.95 -31.95 -3.61
CA ARG A 168 -6.72 -32.10 -4.41
C ARG A 168 -5.75 -30.95 -4.15
N SER A 169 -4.46 -31.25 -4.28
CA SER A 169 -3.33 -30.35 -3.99
C SER A 169 -3.24 -29.17 -4.99
N PRO A 170 -3.12 -27.91 -4.54
CA PRO A 170 -3.07 -26.70 -5.38
C PRO A 170 -1.67 -26.34 -5.93
N VAL A 171 -0.71 -27.28 -5.90
CA VAL A 171 0.67 -27.03 -6.35
C VAL A 171 0.84 -27.15 -7.88
N ASP A 172 -0.05 -27.87 -8.56
CA ASP A 172 0.12 -28.20 -9.98
C ASP A 172 -0.37 -27.11 -10.96
N GLU A 173 -1.23 -26.18 -10.53
CA GLU A 173 -1.78 -25.13 -11.41
C GLU A 173 -0.89 -23.89 -11.55
N ALA A 174 -0.05 -23.60 -10.55
CA ALA A 174 0.81 -22.41 -10.56
C ALA A 174 2.01 -22.53 -11.53
N GLU A 175 2.54 -23.75 -11.75
CA GLU A 175 3.67 -23.97 -12.66
C GLU A 175 3.29 -23.86 -14.14
N ALA A 176 2.01 -24.04 -14.51
CA ALA A 176 1.56 -23.98 -15.90
C ALA A 176 1.49 -22.55 -16.46
N LEU A 177 1.22 -21.55 -15.61
CA LEU A 177 1.05 -20.16 -16.03
C LEU A 177 2.38 -19.42 -16.27
N LEU A 178 3.47 -19.84 -15.61
CA LEU A 178 4.79 -19.22 -15.73
C LEU A 178 5.50 -19.54 -17.07
N ARG A 179 5.10 -20.60 -17.77
CA ARG A 179 5.77 -21.06 -19.01
C ARG A 179 5.28 -20.35 -20.28
N ALA A 180 4.12 -19.68 -20.23
CA ALA A 180 3.50 -19.03 -21.40
C ALA A 180 4.00 -17.60 -21.70
N ALA A 181 4.78 -16.99 -20.80
CA ALA A 181 5.18 -15.58 -20.89
C ALA A 181 6.59 -15.34 -21.51
N SER A 182 7.24 -16.36 -22.08
CA SER A 182 8.61 -16.27 -22.61
C SER A 182 8.67 -16.36 -24.13
N GLU A 183 8.33 -15.28 -24.85
CA GLU A 183 8.78 -15.08 -26.24
C GLU A 183 8.77 -13.57 -26.61
N PRO A 184 9.86 -13.01 -27.20
CA PRO A 184 9.92 -11.58 -27.52
C PRO A 184 9.64 -11.28 -29.01
N PRO A 185 8.98 -10.15 -29.35
CA PRO A 185 8.92 -9.70 -30.75
C PRO A 185 10.10 -8.77 -31.11
N SER A 186 10.60 -8.97 -32.33
CA SER A 186 11.66 -8.17 -32.97
C SER A 186 11.23 -6.76 -33.38
N ALA A 187 12.22 -5.86 -33.32
CA ALA A 187 12.14 -4.42 -33.54
C ALA A 187 12.27 -3.97 -35.01
N SER A 188 11.80 -2.75 -35.27
CA SER A 188 12.48 -1.79 -36.13
C SER A 188 12.10 -0.39 -35.66
N GLY A 189 13.05 0.30 -35.03
CA GLY A 189 12.90 1.65 -34.48
C GLY A 189 13.74 2.69 -35.24
N PRO A 190 13.49 3.98 -35.01
CA PRO A 190 14.10 5.10 -35.72
C PRO A 190 15.59 5.31 -35.39
N ASP A 191 16.24 6.07 -36.27
CA ASP A 191 17.68 6.35 -36.34
C ASP A 191 18.31 6.75 -34.98
N GLU A 192 19.12 5.83 -34.46
CA GLU A 192 19.80 5.85 -33.15
C GLU A 192 20.71 7.08 -32.97
N ALA A 193 21.22 7.65 -34.07
CA ALA A 193 22.08 8.82 -34.04
C ALA A 193 21.31 10.14 -33.80
N ALA A 194 20.07 10.24 -34.27
CA ALA A 194 19.23 11.41 -34.04
C ALA A 194 18.71 11.46 -32.60
N LEU A 195 18.38 10.28 -32.05
CA LEU A 195 17.99 10.14 -30.64
C LEU A 195 19.16 10.51 -29.71
N ALA A 196 20.38 10.05 -30.02
CA ALA A 196 21.58 10.38 -29.23
C ALA A 196 21.88 11.90 -29.19
N ALA A 197 21.58 12.65 -30.25
CA ALA A 197 21.79 14.10 -30.31
C ALA A 197 20.72 14.89 -29.52
N ALA A 198 19.46 14.46 -29.56
CA ALA A 198 18.38 15.05 -28.75
C ALA A 198 18.61 14.85 -27.23
N LEU A 199 19.27 13.75 -26.84
CA LEU A 199 19.58 13.41 -25.45
C LEU A 199 20.67 14.30 -24.80
N ALA A 200 21.45 15.05 -25.58
CA ALA A 200 22.56 15.85 -25.07
C ALA A 200 22.14 17.21 -24.49
N VAL A 201 20.91 17.67 -24.73
CA VAL A 201 20.41 18.97 -24.28
C VAL A 201 19.51 18.78 -23.06
N ARG A 202 19.99 19.22 -21.89
CA ARG A 202 19.18 19.19 -20.66
C ARG A 202 18.15 20.34 -20.68
N PRO A 203 16.84 20.06 -20.56
CA PRO A 203 15.87 21.12 -20.39
C PRO A 203 16.09 21.82 -19.03
N PRO A 204 15.85 23.14 -18.93
CA PRO A 204 15.96 23.84 -17.66
C PRO A 204 14.84 23.37 -16.72
N LEU A 205 15.19 23.15 -15.45
CA LEU A 205 14.20 22.82 -14.42
C LEU A 205 13.12 23.92 -14.30
N PRO A 206 11.85 23.53 -14.03
CA PRO A 206 10.79 24.48 -13.70
C PRO A 206 11.22 25.45 -12.59
N GLU A 207 10.82 26.71 -12.68
CA GLU A 207 11.29 27.79 -11.79
C GLU A 207 11.07 27.50 -10.30
N ARG A 208 9.92 26.90 -9.96
CA ARG A 208 9.60 26.43 -8.59
C ARG A 208 10.50 25.31 -8.05
N LEU A 209 11.21 24.58 -8.91
CA LEU A 209 12.13 23.50 -8.53
C LEU A 209 13.60 23.93 -8.52
N ARG A 210 13.93 25.13 -9.03
CA ARG A 210 15.32 25.62 -9.06
C ARG A 210 15.92 25.78 -7.67
N GLY A 211 15.16 26.31 -6.71
CA GLY A 211 15.62 26.45 -5.32
C GLY A 211 15.89 25.11 -4.63
N LEU A 212 15.24 24.03 -5.07
CA LEU A 212 15.48 22.67 -4.56
C LEU A 212 16.71 22.02 -5.18
N ALA A 213 16.99 22.29 -6.47
CA ALA A 213 18.16 21.75 -7.17
C ALA A 213 19.50 22.35 -6.71
N GLU A 214 19.47 23.51 -6.06
CA GLU A 214 20.64 24.17 -5.46
C GLU A 214 21.01 23.57 -4.08
N THR A 215 20.17 22.70 -3.52
CA THR A 215 20.49 21.95 -2.30
C THR A 215 21.37 20.74 -2.64
N SER A 216 22.35 20.43 -1.78
CA SER A 216 23.42 19.44 -2.03
C SER A 216 22.95 17.97 -2.14
N THR A 217 21.65 17.71 -2.07
CA THR A 217 21.06 16.40 -1.78
C THR A 217 19.97 15.98 -2.77
N TRP A 218 19.52 16.91 -3.62
CA TRP A 218 18.71 16.63 -4.81
C TRP A 218 19.44 15.94 -5.98
N PRO A 219 20.79 16.03 -6.14
CA PRO A 219 21.50 15.43 -7.27
C PRO A 219 21.29 13.91 -7.47
N PRO A 220 21.18 13.05 -6.43
CA PRO A 220 20.97 11.61 -6.63
C PRO A 220 19.58 11.26 -7.19
N VAL A 221 18.51 11.94 -6.73
CA VAL A 221 17.15 11.71 -7.25
C VAL A 221 17.00 12.25 -8.66
N LEU A 222 17.54 13.44 -8.93
CA LEU A 222 17.64 13.94 -10.30
C LEU A 222 18.43 13.01 -11.22
N ALA A 223 19.59 12.53 -10.77
CA ALA A 223 20.39 11.59 -11.54
C ALA A 223 19.63 10.29 -11.81
N LYS A 224 18.82 9.82 -10.86
CA LYS A 224 17.98 8.63 -11.04
C LYS A 224 16.83 8.87 -12.02
N VAL A 225 16.12 10.00 -11.91
CA VAL A 225 15.06 10.39 -12.87
C VAL A 225 15.62 10.47 -14.29
N VAL A 226 16.78 11.12 -14.45
CA VAL A 226 17.48 11.23 -15.73
C VAL A 226 17.88 9.85 -16.26
N ALA A 227 18.50 9.00 -15.42
CA ALA A 227 18.94 7.67 -15.82
C ALA A 227 17.78 6.74 -16.21
N GLU A 228 16.66 6.76 -15.48
CA GLU A 228 15.48 5.96 -15.83
C GLU A 228 14.78 6.49 -17.08
N THR A 229 14.76 7.81 -17.28
CA THR A 229 14.24 8.40 -18.52
C THR A 229 15.09 7.98 -19.72
N GLU A 230 16.42 8.04 -19.60
CA GLU A 230 17.36 7.60 -20.65
C GLU A 230 17.24 6.10 -20.95
N ARG A 231 17.02 5.29 -19.91
CA ARG A 231 16.83 3.83 -20.07
C ARG A 231 15.52 3.48 -20.76
N ALA A 232 14.43 4.18 -20.45
CA ALA A 232 13.08 3.84 -20.93
C ALA A 232 12.75 4.47 -22.30
N LEU A 233 13.41 5.57 -22.68
CA LEU A 233 13.13 6.29 -23.92
C LEU A 233 13.30 5.42 -25.19
N PRO A 234 14.33 4.57 -25.36
CA PRO A 234 14.47 3.75 -26.57
C PRO A 234 13.38 2.69 -26.73
N THR A 235 12.70 2.32 -25.64
CA THR A 235 11.76 1.19 -25.59
C THR A 235 10.29 1.61 -25.63
N SER A 236 9.99 2.91 -25.49
CA SER A 236 8.63 3.42 -25.44
C SER A 236 8.36 4.45 -26.52
N THR A 237 7.37 4.20 -27.37
CA THR A 237 6.87 5.14 -28.38
C THR A 237 5.69 5.98 -27.89
N ASP A 238 5.16 5.69 -26.70
CA ASP A 238 4.04 6.41 -26.08
C ASP A 238 4.54 7.28 -24.91
N PRO A 239 4.44 8.62 -24.99
CA PRO A 239 4.85 9.54 -23.92
C PRO A 239 4.21 9.25 -22.56
N ARG A 240 2.93 8.82 -22.53
CA ARG A 240 2.23 8.53 -21.28
C ARG A 240 2.70 7.23 -20.64
N ARG A 241 3.04 6.25 -21.47
CA ARG A 241 3.63 4.99 -21.03
C ARG A 241 5.04 5.23 -20.49
N LEU A 242 5.83 6.05 -21.18
CA LEU A 242 7.16 6.46 -20.73
C LEU A 242 7.12 7.21 -19.40
N GLU A 243 6.22 8.20 -19.26
CA GLU A 243 6.02 8.96 -18.00
C GLU A 243 5.71 8.02 -16.84
N ARG A 244 4.82 7.03 -17.05
CA ARG A 244 4.46 6.05 -16.02
C ARG A 244 5.63 5.11 -15.67
N GLU A 245 6.33 4.57 -16.66
CA GLU A 245 7.45 3.64 -16.44
C GLU A 245 8.61 4.32 -15.69
N VAL A 246 8.91 5.58 -16.01
CA VAL A 246 9.92 6.38 -15.31
C VAL A 246 9.45 6.73 -13.90
N LEU A 247 8.20 7.16 -13.73
CA LEU A 247 7.63 7.49 -12.43
C LEU A 247 7.65 6.28 -11.48
N ASP A 248 7.19 5.13 -11.94
CA ASP A 248 7.16 3.90 -11.14
C ASP A 248 8.58 3.49 -10.72
N ALA A 249 9.57 3.59 -11.62
CA ALA A 249 10.96 3.28 -11.33
C ALA A 249 11.60 4.27 -10.34
N VAL A 250 11.30 5.56 -10.46
CA VAL A 250 11.82 6.62 -9.57
C VAL A 250 11.18 6.51 -8.19
N LEU A 251 9.86 6.29 -8.11
CA LEU A 251 9.17 6.08 -6.84
C LEU A 251 9.64 4.81 -6.13
N ALA A 252 9.86 3.71 -6.87
CA ALA A 252 10.44 2.49 -6.32
C ALA A 252 11.84 2.74 -5.74
N ALA A 253 12.71 3.47 -6.46
CA ALA A 253 14.04 3.82 -5.98
C ALA A 253 14.03 4.79 -4.79
N ALA A 254 13.08 5.72 -4.74
CA ALA A 254 12.91 6.65 -3.63
C ALA A 254 12.54 5.92 -2.31
N LEU A 255 11.81 4.82 -2.40
CA LEU A 255 11.47 3.98 -1.25
C LEU A 255 12.67 3.19 -0.70
N ASP A 256 13.67 2.92 -1.54
CA ASP A 256 14.90 2.21 -1.17
C ASP A 256 16.02 3.13 -0.67
N LEU A 257 15.80 4.44 -0.61
CA LEU A 257 16.77 5.39 -0.05
C LEU A 257 17.09 5.05 1.41
N ASP A 258 18.35 5.25 1.81
CA ASP A 258 18.78 4.99 3.17
C ASP A 258 18.12 5.94 4.19
N ALA A 259 18.12 5.53 5.46
CA ALA A 259 17.49 6.29 6.53
C ALA A 259 18.06 7.72 6.74
N PRO A 260 19.38 7.97 6.55
CA PRO A 260 19.93 9.32 6.50
C PRO A 260 19.34 10.17 5.39
N THR A 261 19.26 9.61 4.18
CA THR A 261 18.67 10.28 3.02
C THR A 261 17.20 10.59 3.31
N LYS A 262 16.41 9.63 3.79
CA LYS A 262 15.00 9.82 4.18
C LYS A 262 14.80 10.90 5.26
N ARG A 263 15.66 10.96 6.29
CA ARG A 263 15.62 12.02 7.32
C ARG A 263 15.97 13.39 6.75
N MET A 264 16.99 13.46 5.93
CA MET A 264 17.43 14.68 5.26
C MET A 264 16.40 15.20 4.24
N TRP A 265 15.64 14.32 3.57
CA TRP A 265 14.47 14.70 2.76
C TRP A 265 13.40 15.41 3.59
N THR A 266 13.25 15.04 4.86
CA THR A 266 12.34 15.69 5.80
C THR A 266 12.85 17.08 6.19
N GLU A 267 14.16 17.23 6.40
CA GLU A 267 14.80 18.53 6.75
C GLU A 267 14.87 19.51 5.57
N LEU A 268 15.01 19.02 4.33
CA LEU A 268 15.03 19.86 3.13
C LEU A 268 13.72 20.63 2.91
N ILE A 269 12.61 19.99 3.29
CA ILE A 269 11.27 20.55 3.23
C ILE A 269 11.13 21.71 4.23
N ASP A 270 11.80 21.62 5.39
CA ASP A 270 11.84 22.70 6.39
C ASP A 270 12.68 23.91 5.93
N VAL A 271 13.71 23.67 5.09
CA VAL A 271 14.66 24.70 4.60
C VAL A 271 14.14 25.44 3.37
N ALA A 272 13.33 24.80 2.51
CA ALA A 272 12.82 25.39 1.27
C ALA A 272 11.74 26.47 1.45
N ASP A 273 11.43 26.86 2.70
CA ASP A 273 10.39 27.83 3.10
C ASP A 273 9.03 27.59 2.41
N LEU A 274 8.74 26.31 2.16
CA LEU A 274 7.38 25.83 1.93
C LEU A 274 6.56 26.15 3.19
N PRO A 275 5.24 26.43 3.05
CA PRO A 275 4.43 26.93 4.16
C PRO A 275 4.60 26.06 5.41
N LYS A 276 5.22 26.64 6.46
CA LYS A 276 5.53 25.92 7.69
C LYS A 276 4.23 25.52 8.38
N PRO A 277 4.08 24.25 8.75
CA PRO A 277 2.85 23.78 9.36
C PRO A 277 2.66 24.42 10.75
N PRO A 278 1.40 24.61 11.20
CA PRO A 278 1.16 24.75 12.62
C PRO A 278 1.69 23.50 13.34
N ARG A 279 2.30 23.71 14.53
CA ARG A 279 3.06 22.75 15.33
C ARG A 279 2.60 21.28 15.19
N PHE A 280 3.58 20.44 14.88
CA PHE A 280 3.44 19.02 14.52
C PHE A 280 2.51 18.20 15.42
N GLY A 281 1.44 17.70 14.81
CA GLY A 281 0.73 16.48 15.17
C GLY A 281 0.28 15.79 13.87
N GLY A 282 0.74 14.56 13.62
CA GLY A 282 0.23 13.57 12.64
C GLY A 282 -0.04 14.01 11.20
N GLY A 283 0.72 13.49 10.22
CA GLY A 283 0.33 13.61 8.80
C GLY A 283 1.39 13.22 7.77
N SER A 284 1.93 11.99 7.82
CA SER A 284 2.87 11.47 6.81
C SER A 284 2.23 11.29 5.41
N GLY A 285 0.89 11.23 5.35
CA GLY A 285 0.12 11.03 4.11
C GLY A 285 0.15 12.22 3.16
N ARG A 286 -0.03 13.45 3.67
CA ARG A 286 -0.01 14.67 2.85
C ARG A 286 1.38 14.98 2.31
N MET A 287 2.41 14.75 3.12
CA MET A 287 3.82 14.86 2.71
C MET A 287 4.16 13.90 1.58
N ARG A 288 3.65 12.65 1.64
CA ARG A 288 3.82 11.66 0.58
C ARG A 288 3.11 12.08 -0.72
N GLN A 289 1.92 12.67 -0.62
CA GLN A 289 1.18 13.18 -1.79
C GLN A 289 1.89 14.36 -2.46
N GLU A 290 2.38 15.33 -1.69
CA GLU A 290 3.09 16.49 -2.23
C GLU A 290 4.44 16.09 -2.87
N LEU A 291 5.16 15.15 -2.27
CA LEU A 291 6.40 14.60 -2.84
C LEU A 291 6.14 13.80 -4.12
N THR A 292 5.08 12.98 -4.14
CA THR A 292 4.69 12.22 -5.33
C THR A 292 4.33 13.19 -6.47
N GLY A 293 3.57 14.25 -6.18
CA GLY A 293 3.26 15.29 -7.15
C GLY A 293 4.50 16.02 -7.69
N ALA A 294 5.49 16.32 -6.84
CA ALA A 294 6.74 16.96 -7.27
C ALA A 294 7.59 16.04 -8.17
N ILE A 295 7.65 14.74 -7.86
CA ILE A 295 8.33 13.74 -8.69
C ILE A 295 7.60 13.57 -10.02
N GLU A 296 6.27 13.49 -10.01
CA GLU A 296 5.44 13.43 -11.23
C GLU A 296 5.67 14.62 -12.15
N GLU A 297 5.68 15.84 -11.61
CA GLU A 297 5.91 17.04 -12.41
C GLU A 297 7.32 17.12 -12.99
N LEU A 298 8.32 16.61 -12.26
CA LEU A 298 9.70 16.53 -12.72
C LEU A 298 9.85 15.50 -13.84
N VAL A 299 9.30 14.30 -13.67
CA VAL A 299 9.30 13.25 -14.70
C VAL A 299 8.58 13.76 -15.96
N ARG A 300 7.43 14.40 -15.80
CA ARG A 300 6.68 14.99 -16.92
C ARG A 300 7.47 16.09 -17.63
N ALA A 301 8.15 16.96 -16.90
CA ALA A 301 8.96 18.03 -17.48
C ALA A 301 10.16 17.48 -18.25
N GLU A 302 10.86 16.47 -17.71
CA GLU A 302 12.01 15.83 -18.35
C GLU A 302 11.60 15.05 -19.60
N VAL A 303 10.54 14.23 -19.50
CA VAL A 303 10.00 13.47 -20.65
C VAL A 303 9.55 14.42 -21.76
N ARG A 304 8.83 15.50 -21.42
CA ARG A 304 8.39 16.51 -22.41
C ARG A 304 9.58 17.21 -23.05
N GLY A 305 10.54 17.67 -22.27
CA GLY A 305 11.72 18.38 -22.78
C GLY A 305 12.54 17.53 -23.76
N ARG A 306 12.61 16.21 -23.55
CA ARG A 306 13.30 15.28 -24.47
C ARG A 306 12.51 14.88 -25.70
N LEU A 307 11.18 14.98 -25.67
CA LEU A 307 10.32 14.72 -26.83
C LEU A 307 10.19 15.95 -27.75
N GLU A 308 10.41 17.15 -27.19
CA GLU A 308 10.31 18.43 -27.92
C GLU A 308 11.66 18.91 -28.50
N ALA A 309 12.79 18.31 -28.10
CA ALA A 309 14.15 18.62 -28.55
C ALA A 309 14.59 17.75 -29.73
#